data_AF-A0A934KV32-F1
#
_entry.id   AF-A0A934KV32-F1
#
_cell.length_a   1.000
_cell.length_b   1.000
_cell.length_c   1.000
_cell.angle_alpha   90.00
_cell.angle_beta   90.00
_cell.angle_gamma   90.00
#
_symmetry.space_group_name_H-M   'P 1'
#
loop_
_entity.id
_entity.type
_entity.pdbx_description
1 polymer ?
#
loop_
_entity_poly.entity_id
_entity_poly.type
_entity_poly.pdbx_seq_one_letter_code
_entity_poly.pdbx_strand_id
1 'polypeptide(L)'
;MNPPTNAIGQAVFIRTDVLDYSEINVPFQTLEELVNVCSEPRHRLTLERVVIFSLHGGQPSALTLGFISASKGVRPGDFHPEFKS
;
A
#
# COMPACT_ATOMS: atom_id res chain seq x y z
N MET A 1 -7.69 10.50 6.49
CA MET A 1 -7.43 11.74 5.75
C MET A 1 -8.25 11.65 4.48
N ASN A 2 -9.20 12.57 4.24
CA ASN A 2 -9.99 12.54 3.00
C ASN A 2 -9.05 12.82 1.82
N PRO A 3 -9.07 12.00 0.75
CA PRO A 3 -8.26 12.31 -0.42
C PRO A 3 -8.69 13.66 -1.01
N PRO A 4 -7.75 14.47 -1.54
CA PRO A 4 -8.09 15.73 -2.15
C PRO A 4 -9.10 15.51 -3.29
N THR A 5 -10.02 16.46 -3.49
CA THR A 5 -11.19 16.37 -4.39
C THR A 5 -10.87 16.04 -5.85
N ASN A 6 -9.59 16.10 -6.24
CA ASN A 6 -9.08 15.87 -7.59
C ASN A 6 -8.07 14.70 -7.70
N ALA A 7 -7.92 13.88 -6.65
CA ALA A 7 -7.03 12.71 -6.73
C ALA A 7 -7.59 11.69 -7.74
N ILE A 8 -6.78 11.28 -8.71
CA ILE A 8 -7.11 10.19 -9.63
C ILE A 8 -6.78 8.82 -9.03
N GLY A 9 -6.10 8.80 -7.88
CA GLY A 9 -5.78 7.57 -7.16
C GLY A 9 -4.99 7.80 -5.88
N GLN A 10 -4.62 6.69 -5.24
CA GLN A 10 -3.77 6.66 -4.05
C GLN A 10 -2.88 5.41 -4.02
N ALA A 11 -1.64 5.59 -3.60
CA ALA A 11 -0.75 4.50 -3.24
C ALA A 11 -0.87 4.25 -1.72
N VAL A 12 -0.97 2.99 -1.35
CA VAL A 12 -1.10 2.55 0.03
C VAL A 12 0.18 1.87 0.44
N PHE A 13 0.81 2.42 1.47
CA PHE A 13 2.01 1.87 2.08
C PHE A 13 1.66 1.26 3.43
N ILE A 14 2.34 0.19 3.80
CA ILE A 14 2.29 -0.35 5.16
C ILE A 14 3.55 0.08 5.92
N ARG A 15 3.38 0.42 7.20
CA ARG A 15 4.49 0.69 8.10
C ARG A 15 5.18 -0.60 8.51
N THR A 16 6.50 -0.62 8.43
CA THR A 16 7.34 -1.76 8.84
C THR A 16 8.05 -1.52 10.17
N ASP A 17 7.89 -0.35 10.78
CA ASP A 17 8.49 0.03 12.06
C ASP A 17 7.57 -0.12 13.28
N VAL A 18 6.35 -0.62 13.09
CA VAL A 18 5.39 -0.90 14.16
C VAL A 18 5.00 -2.37 14.12
N LEU A 19 4.55 -2.90 15.27
CA LEU A 19 4.04 -4.27 15.35
C LEU A 19 2.66 -4.38 14.72
N ASP A 20 1.80 -3.41 15.01
CA ASP A 20 0.44 -3.39 14.51
C ASP A 20 0.40 -2.98 13.04
N TYR A 21 -0.53 -3.58 12.31
CA TYR A 21 -0.78 -3.22 10.92
C TYR A 21 -1.23 -1.76 10.83
N SER A 22 -0.46 -0.94 10.13
CA SER A 22 -0.74 0.48 9.94
C SER A 22 -0.51 0.88 8.48
N GLU A 23 -1.55 1.41 7.84
CA GLU A 23 -1.48 1.94 6.47
C GLU A 23 -1.16 3.43 6.45
N ILE A 24 -0.48 3.88 5.40
CA ILE A 24 -0.31 5.27 5.00
C ILE A 24 -0.79 5.42 3.56
N ASN A 25 -1.80 6.25 3.37
CA ASN A 25 -2.36 6.55 2.06
C ASN A 25 -1.70 7.82 1.51
N VAL A 26 -1.13 7.70 0.30
CA VAL A 26 -0.48 8.80 -0.41
C VAL A 26 -1.27 9.06 -1.71
N PRO A 27 -2.06 10.15 -1.78
CA PRO A 27 -2.82 10.46 -2.98
C PRO A 27 -1.91 10.93 -4.11
N PHE A 28 -2.33 10.70 -5.36
CA PHE A 28 -1.71 11.24 -6.57
C PHE A 28 -2.78 11.74 -7.55
N GLN A 29 -2.43 12.73 -8.34
CA GLN A 29 -3.29 13.41 -9.32
C GLN A 29 -2.87 13.13 -10.76
N THR A 30 -1.62 12.70 -10.99
CA THR A 30 -1.10 12.39 -12.32
C THR A 30 -0.42 11.02 -12.36
N LEU A 31 -0.24 10.49 -13.56
CA LEU A 31 0.54 9.26 -13.77
C LEU A 31 2.01 9.45 -13.37
N GLU A 32 2.58 10.62 -13.61
CA GLU A 32 3.94 10.96 -13.21
C GLU A 32 4.09 10.96 -11.68
N GLU A 33 3.14 11.55 -10.95
CA GLU A 33 3.10 11.49 -9.49
C GLU A 33 2.95 10.06 -8.98
N LEU A 34 2.09 9.24 -9.60
CA LEU A 34 1.98 7.82 -9.27
C LEU A 34 3.36 7.13 -9.41
N VAL A 35 4.04 7.34 -10.53
CA VAL A 35 5.36 6.73 -10.77
C VAL A 35 6.36 7.20 -9.72
N ASN A 36 6.42 8.49 -9.43
CA ASN A 36 7.34 9.04 -8.43
C ASN A 36 7.05 8.46 -7.03
N VAL A 37 5.76 8.43 -6.63
CA VAL A 37 5.34 7.90 -5.32
C VAL A 37 5.72 6.42 -5.18
N CYS A 38 5.53 5.61 -6.22
CA CYS A 38 5.75 4.17 -6.17
C CYS A 38 7.20 3.74 -6.42
N SER A 39 8.01 4.55 -7.10
CA SER A 39 9.40 4.22 -7.43
C SER A 39 10.40 4.67 -6.37
N GLU A 40 10.07 5.70 -5.59
CA GLU A 40 10.95 6.22 -4.54
C GLU A 40 10.97 5.30 -3.32
N PRO A 41 12.13 4.75 -2.93
CA PRO A 41 12.24 3.96 -1.71
C PRO A 41 11.95 4.83 -0.48
N ARG A 42 11.00 4.38 0.36
CA ARG A 42 10.60 5.07 1.57
C ARG A 42 11.05 4.28 2.80
N HIS A 43 11.87 4.89 3.63
CA HIS A 43 12.33 4.27 4.87
C HIS A 43 11.14 3.89 5.76
N ARG A 44 11.11 2.64 6.25
CA ARG A 44 10.06 2.06 7.11
C ARG A 44 8.68 1.93 6.48
N LEU A 45 8.59 2.05 5.15
CA LEU A 45 7.35 1.88 4.41
C LEU A 45 7.55 0.85 3.30
N THR A 46 6.52 0.05 3.06
CA THR A 46 6.49 -0.89 1.93
C THR A 46 5.21 -0.65 1.15
N LEU A 47 5.31 -0.57 -0.18
CA LEU A 47 4.14 -0.42 -1.04
C LEU A 47 3.32 -1.71 -1.00
N GLU A 48 2.05 -1.59 -0.60
CA GLU A 48 1.12 -2.72 -0.46
C GLU A 48 0.13 -2.76 -1.63
N ARG A 49 -0.41 -1.62 -2.02
CA ARG A 49 -1.36 -1.54 -3.14
C ARG A 49 -1.44 -0.16 -3.75
N VAL A 50 -1.89 -0.08 -5.00
CA VAL A 50 -2.25 1.17 -5.68
C VAL A 50 -3.73 1.09 -6.06
N VAL A 51 -4.47 2.16 -5.80
CA VAL A 51 -5.88 2.31 -6.17
C VAL A 51 -6.00 3.46 -7.14
N ILE A 52 -6.58 3.21 -8.32
CA ILE A 52 -6.85 4.21 -9.35
C ILE A 52 -8.36 4.38 -9.46
N PHE A 53 -8.83 5.62 -9.35
CA PHE A 53 -10.24 5.97 -9.47
C PHE A 53 -10.55 6.39 -10.91
N SER A 54 -11.71 5.98 -11.40
CA SER A 54 -12.20 6.35 -12.72
C SER A 54 -13.71 6.59 -12.68
N LEU A 55 -14.20 7.39 -13.62
CA LEU A 55 -15.62 7.58 -13.88
C LEU A 55 -15.91 7.02 -15.27
N HIS A 56 -16.64 5.90 -15.34
CA HIS A 56 -17.04 5.30 -16.60
C HIS A 56 -18.55 5.42 -16.77
N GLY A 57 -19.00 6.22 -17.75
CA GLY A 57 -20.43 6.47 -17.95
C GLY A 57 -21.11 7.16 -16.75
N GLY A 58 -20.38 7.99 -16.01
CA GLY A 58 -20.88 8.66 -14.80
C GLY A 58 -20.96 7.77 -13.56
N GLN A 59 -20.57 6.50 -13.65
CA GLN A 59 -20.46 5.60 -12.50
C GLN A 59 -19.03 5.57 -11.95
N PRO A 60 -18.83 5.71 -10.63
CA PRO A 60 -17.52 5.58 -10.02
C PRO A 60 -17.05 4.12 -10.07
N SER A 61 -15.81 3.94 -10.55
CA SER A 61 -15.11 2.66 -10.56
C SER A 61 -13.71 2.84 -9.98
N ALA A 62 -13.16 1.76 -9.45
CA ALA A 62 -11.80 1.74 -8.92
C ALA A 62 -11.06 0.49 -9.37
N LEU A 63 -9.83 0.66 -9.85
CA LEU A 63 -8.89 -0.42 -10.12
C LEU A 63 -7.90 -0.50 -8.96
N THR A 64 -7.86 -1.63 -8.27
CA THR A 64 -6.87 -1.90 -7.21
C THR A 64 -5.82 -2.89 -7.70
N LEU A 65 -4.56 -2.49 -7.66
CA LEU A 65 -3.40 -3.34 -7.90
C LEU A 65 -2.74 -3.66 -6.55
N GLY A 66 -2.91 -4.89 -6.08
CA GLY A 66 -2.29 -5.36 -4.84
C GLY A 66 -0.94 -6.01 -5.11
N PHE A 67 0.06 -5.63 -4.31
CA PHE A 67 1.38 -6.24 -4.31
C PHE A 67 1.44 -7.19 -3.13
N ILE A 68 1.61 -8.49 -3.41
CA ILE A 68 1.77 -9.47 -2.34
C ILE A 68 3.19 -9.30 -1.78
N SER A 69 3.32 -8.51 -0.71
CA SER A 69 4.55 -8.50 0.06
C SER A 69 4.68 -9.81 0.81
N ALA A 70 5.78 -10.54 0.60
CA ALA A 70 6.13 -11.73 1.39
C ALA A 70 6.22 -11.45 2.90
N SER A 71 6.22 -10.18 3.32
CA SER A 71 6.26 -9.75 4.73
C SER A 71 4.98 -9.96 5.53
N LYS A 72 3.83 -10.27 4.88
CA LYS A 72 2.65 -10.77 5.62
C LYS A 72 2.90 -12.15 6.25
N GLY A 73 3.99 -12.82 5.90
CA GLY A 73 4.47 -14.05 6.51
C GLY A 73 5.69 -13.81 7.39
N VAL A 74 5.45 -13.68 8.69
CA VAL A 74 6.38 -14.03 9.80
C VAL A 74 7.70 -13.22 9.88
N ARG A 75 7.90 -12.53 11.01
CA ARG A 75 9.24 -12.01 11.36
C ARG A 75 10.18 -13.21 11.55
N PRO A 76 11.38 -13.24 10.95
CA PRO A 76 12.38 -14.24 11.26
C PRO A 76 12.75 -14.11 12.76
N GLY A 77 12.12 -14.93 13.59
CA GLY A 77 12.17 -14.82 15.05
C GLY A 77 10.99 -15.48 15.77
N ASP A 78 9.80 -15.53 15.15
CA ASP A 78 8.59 -16.12 15.76
C ASP A 78 8.37 -17.60 15.40
N PHE A 79 9.28 -18.23 14.65
CA PHE A 79 9.32 -19.69 14.49
C PHE A 79 10.08 -20.33 15.65
N HIS A 80 9.44 -20.41 16.82
CA HIS A 80 9.77 -21.44 17.81
C HIS A 80 8.64 -22.46 17.85
N PRO A 81 8.56 -23.42 16.91
CA PRO A 81 7.95 -24.67 17.27
C PRO A 81 8.91 -25.34 18.25
N GLU A 82 8.59 -25.31 19.55
CA GLU A 82 9.12 -26.31 20.45
C GLU A 82 8.65 -27.67 19.92
N PHE A 83 9.43 -28.28 19.03
CA PHE A 83 9.36 -29.71 18.81
C PHE A 83 9.88 -30.36 20.08
N LYS A 84 8.97 -30.58 21.04
CA LYS A 84 9.19 -31.53 22.12
C LYS A 84 9.20 -32.93 21.49
N SER A 85 10.40 -33.50 21.35
CA SER A 85 10.59 -34.95 21.25
C SER A 85 10.60 -35.56 22.64
#